data_AF-A0ABD5Z341-F1
#
_entry.id   AF-A0ABD5Z341-F1
#
_cell.length_a   1.000
_cell.length_b   1.000
_cell.length_c   1.000
_cell.angle_alpha   90.00
_cell.angle_beta   90.00
_cell.angle_gamma   90.00
#
_symmetry.space_group_name_H-M   'P 1'
#
loop_
_entity.id
_entity.type
_entity.pdbx_description
1 polymer ?
#
loop_
_entity_poly.entity_id
_entity_poly.type
_entity_poly.pdbx_seq_one_letter_code
_entity_poly.pdbx_strand_id
1 'polypeptide(L)'
;MSVEAQLYDTTNGIDWDVPELHTILQVTRDLGVVGEEDTCLTVATASINGGLESGGGLFVLYSPARGGKDFTLRKTLEAIYGPGMVYEHPTDESETARYYSAKEANKYPIHIVGDLARVGEGTEKMLKDWGEGNDSIRKVTDITKSEDDDDRTQTMTLECPRIVFATMATDNRNADFNDFPELLKRAFMQSVDTTKEQTERVIMRKAREHSGQVTLNVDPVERAKIREYFEAIPVSLFTDNVNNKVMKPGMEEIARQTIEEGAMMPTEFNEARFDFDRLASMMGNMGLLHHADRMTVDTGRGLLLLSTPVDYWYTMQVMGNNMVMSALNLTDEDQAILRLLNDLDYAPARKDIQQELRRLGHNIRDSDVKRSLDSMRESGYITEHSGSPLTYSLSDFASVTDVSVSLDYSEIVEAAAEEVRNISGIEPEVADEYVRRYCEGSGTIAVHPFTGEAVDITEDDSLGEMTEQASEARKAAFNGEEVDDEMASIFEEEPLHAQQAKEQEAQQSLGGTLE
;
A
#
# COMPACT_ATOMS: atom_id res chain seq x y z
N MET A 1 -37.82 5.70 16.80
CA MET A 1 -37.95 4.88 15.57
C MET A 1 -37.14 3.61 15.79
N SER A 2 -37.36 2.51 15.07
CA SER A 2 -36.41 1.39 15.15
C SER A 2 -35.08 1.82 14.50
N VAL A 3 -33.95 1.36 15.03
CA VAL A 3 -32.61 1.63 14.46
C VAL A 3 -32.57 1.25 12.98
N GLU A 4 -33.19 0.13 12.61
CA GLU A 4 -33.30 -0.33 11.21
C GLU A 4 -33.97 0.69 10.27
N ALA A 5 -34.88 1.52 10.77
CA ALA A 5 -35.55 2.53 9.94
C ALA A 5 -34.65 3.74 9.62
N GLN A 6 -33.49 3.85 10.26
CA GLN A 6 -32.49 4.90 10.06
C GLN A 6 -31.25 4.39 9.29
N LEU A 7 -31.17 3.08 9.06
CA LEU A 7 -30.10 2.47 8.30
C LEU A 7 -30.48 2.40 6.82
N TYR A 8 -29.55 2.82 5.97
CA TYR A 8 -29.63 2.66 4.53
C TYR A 8 -28.97 1.33 4.14
N ASP A 9 -29.66 0.56 3.31
CA ASP A 9 -29.14 -0.70 2.79
C ASP A 9 -28.25 -0.45 1.55
N THR A 10 -26.94 -0.57 1.73
CA THR A 10 -25.95 -0.43 0.65
C THR A 10 -25.85 -1.67 -0.24
N THR A 11 -26.46 -2.79 0.17
CA THR A 11 -26.38 -4.07 -0.54
C THR A 11 -27.42 -4.21 -1.65
N ASN A 12 -28.38 -3.28 -1.72
CA ASN A 12 -29.56 -3.36 -2.58
C ASN A 12 -30.39 -4.64 -2.34
N GLY A 13 -30.43 -5.13 -1.10
CA GLY A 13 -31.15 -6.33 -0.68
C GLY A 13 -30.46 -7.65 -1.04
N ILE A 14 -29.18 -7.62 -1.40
CA ILE A 14 -28.37 -8.81 -1.68
C ILE A 14 -27.60 -9.19 -0.41
N ASP A 15 -27.73 -10.45 0.01
CA ASP A 15 -26.93 -11.00 1.10
C ASP A 15 -25.53 -11.33 0.57
N TRP A 16 -24.57 -10.45 0.81
CA TRP A 16 -23.20 -10.58 0.33
C TRP A 16 -22.33 -11.32 1.36
N ASP A 17 -21.58 -12.31 0.89
CA ASP A 17 -20.44 -12.86 1.65
C ASP A 17 -19.25 -11.90 1.47
N VAL A 18 -18.94 -11.07 2.48
CA VAL A 18 -17.83 -10.12 2.40
C VAL A 18 -16.48 -10.88 2.31
N PRO A 19 -15.66 -10.64 1.26
CA PRO A 19 -14.41 -11.37 1.11
C PRO A 19 -13.38 -11.01 2.19
N GLU A 20 -12.84 -12.03 2.85
CA GLU A 20 -11.67 -11.86 3.71
C GLU A 20 -10.42 -11.48 2.89
N LEU A 21 -9.60 -10.57 3.40
CA LEU A 21 -8.34 -10.15 2.75
C LEU A 21 -7.40 -11.36 2.52
N HIS A 22 -7.37 -12.30 3.46
CA HIS A 22 -6.60 -13.53 3.33
C HIS A 22 -7.05 -14.37 2.12
N THR A 23 -8.35 -14.49 1.89
CA THR A 23 -8.90 -15.21 0.74
C THR A 23 -8.52 -14.53 -0.57
N ILE A 24 -8.49 -13.19 -0.61
CA ILE A 24 -7.99 -12.45 -1.79
C ILE A 24 -6.53 -12.84 -2.09
N LEU A 25 -5.67 -12.94 -1.08
CA LEU A 25 -4.29 -13.41 -1.25
C LEU A 25 -4.21 -14.86 -1.75
N GLN A 26 -5.09 -15.75 -1.30
CA GLN A 26 -5.12 -17.11 -1.82
C GLN A 26 -5.50 -17.14 -3.31
N VAL A 27 -6.41 -16.26 -3.75
CA VAL A 27 -6.74 -16.12 -5.18
C VAL A 27 -5.56 -15.59 -5.99
N THR A 28 -4.81 -14.60 -5.49
CA THR A 28 -3.61 -14.11 -6.21
C THR A 28 -2.51 -15.17 -6.27
N ARG A 29 -2.36 -15.99 -5.23
CA ARG A 29 -1.48 -17.17 -5.22
C ARG A 29 -1.89 -18.23 -6.22
N ASP A 30 -3.19 -18.48 -6.37
CA ASP A 30 -3.72 -19.38 -7.41
C ASP A 30 -3.38 -18.88 -8.82
N LEU A 31 -3.29 -17.56 -8.99
CA LEU A 31 -2.86 -16.90 -10.23
C LEU A 31 -1.35 -16.81 -10.45
N GLY A 32 -0.55 -17.35 -9.50
CA GLY A 32 0.90 -17.49 -9.61
C GLY A 32 1.70 -16.37 -8.95
N VAL A 33 1.06 -15.44 -8.24
CA VAL A 33 1.78 -14.45 -7.41
C VAL A 33 2.27 -15.12 -6.13
N VAL A 34 3.51 -14.85 -5.72
CA VAL A 34 4.10 -15.43 -4.50
C VAL A 34 4.99 -14.38 -3.86
N GLY A 35 4.91 -14.18 -2.54
CA GLY A 35 5.82 -13.30 -1.80
C GLY A 35 5.60 -11.80 -2.02
N GLU A 36 4.43 -11.42 -2.56
CA GLU A 36 4.05 -10.02 -2.83
C GLU A 36 2.72 -9.68 -2.14
N GLU A 37 2.47 -10.30 -0.98
CA GLU A 37 1.21 -10.21 -0.26
C GLU A 37 0.81 -8.76 0.06
N ASP A 38 1.72 -7.96 0.61
CA ASP A 38 1.49 -6.55 0.95
C ASP A 38 1.13 -5.73 -0.29
N THR A 39 1.89 -5.91 -1.38
CA THR A 39 1.64 -5.26 -2.67
C THR A 39 0.29 -5.66 -3.24
N CYS A 40 -0.09 -6.94 -3.13
CA CYS A 40 -1.39 -7.43 -3.57
C CYS A 40 -2.54 -6.78 -2.81
N LEU A 41 -2.49 -6.76 -1.47
CA LEU A 41 -3.56 -6.16 -0.68
C LEU A 41 -3.61 -4.65 -0.84
N THR A 42 -2.46 -3.99 -0.95
CA THR A 42 -2.41 -2.55 -1.18
C THR A 42 -3.05 -2.18 -2.53
N VAL A 43 -2.73 -2.91 -3.60
CA VAL A 43 -3.36 -2.72 -4.92
C VAL A 43 -4.87 -2.99 -4.84
N ALA A 44 -5.30 -4.05 -4.14
CA ALA A 44 -6.70 -4.37 -3.99
C ALA A 44 -7.47 -3.25 -3.28
N THR A 45 -6.97 -2.77 -2.14
CA THR A 45 -7.60 -1.68 -1.37
C THR A 45 -7.60 -0.36 -2.15
N ALA A 46 -6.48 0.01 -2.75
CA ALA A 46 -6.36 1.24 -3.52
C ALA A 46 -7.27 1.25 -4.76
N SER A 47 -7.56 0.07 -5.33
CA SER A 47 -8.42 -0.04 -6.51
C SER A 47 -9.90 0.26 -6.27
N ILE A 48 -10.36 0.28 -5.01
CA ILE A 48 -11.75 0.56 -4.65
C ILE A 48 -12.11 2.00 -4.99
N ASN A 49 -11.38 2.98 -4.43
CA ASN A 49 -11.65 4.41 -4.65
C ASN A 49 -10.40 5.29 -4.73
N GLY A 50 -9.23 4.72 -5.03
CA GLY A 50 -8.01 5.51 -5.13
C GLY A 50 -7.41 5.86 -3.77
N GLY A 51 -6.59 6.91 -3.78
CA GLY A 51 -5.90 7.41 -2.58
C GLY A 51 -6.43 8.74 -2.06
N LEU A 52 -7.54 9.25 -2.62
CA LEU A 52 -8.15 10.52 -2.22
C LEU A 52 -9.66 10.33 -1.97
N GLU A 53 -10.22 11.02 -0.97
CA GLU A 53 -11.66 10.90 -0.64
C GLU A 53 -12.58 11.33 -1.79
N SER A 54 -12.15 12.29 -2.61
CA SER A 54 -12.88 12.75 -3.80
C SER A 54 -12.80 11.78 -4.99
N GLY A 55 -12.11 10.64 -4.84
CA GLY A 55 -11.70 9.79 -5.94
C GLY A 55 -10.43 10.29 -6.62
N GLY A 56 -9.76 9.38 -7.32
CA GLY A 56 -8.47 9.64 -7.94
C GLY A 56 -7.29 9.22 -7.05
N GLY A 57 -6.10 9.37 -7.61
CA GLY A 57 -4.86 8.93 -6.97
C GLY A 57 -3.96 8.23 -7.96
N LEU A 58 -2.66 8.43 -7.75
CA LEU A 58 -1.61 7.81 -8.53
C LEU A 58 -0.86 6.82 -7.64
N PHE A 59 -0.79 5.58 -8.08
CA PHE A 59 -0.07 4.52 -7.40
C PHE A 59 1.02 3.99 -8.33
N VAL A 60 2.28 4.06 -7.91
CA VAL A 60 3.44 3.68 -8.73
C VAL A 60 4.10 2.46 -8.13
N LEU A 61 4.08 1.36 -8.86
CA LEU A 61 4.91 0.19 -8.54
C LEU A 61 6.30 0.37 -9.13
N TYR A 62 7.33 0.19 -8.33
CA TYR A 62 8.71 0.36 -8.76
C TYR A 62 9.61 -0.80 -8.34
N SER A 63 10.64 -1.05 -9.15
CA SER A 63 11.73 -2.01 -8.90
C SER A 63 12.63 -2.04 -10.14
N PRO A 64 13.78 -2.73 -10.11
CA PRO A 64 14.51 -3.07 -11.32
C PRO A 64 13.65 -3.77 -12.39
N ALA A 65 14.08 -3.71 -13.64
CA ALA A 65 13.43 -4.42 -14.74
C ALA A 65 13.29 -5.91 -14.42
N ARG A 66 12.12 -6.48 -14.76
CA ARG A 66 11.74 -7.89 -14.51
C ARG A 66 11.55 -8.28 -13.04
N GLY A 67 11.44 -7.32 -12.12
CA GLY A 67 11.09 -7.58 -10.71
C GLY A 67 9.68 -8.15 -10.51
N GLY A 68 8.78 -8.05 -11.49
CA GLY A 68 7.43 -8.66 -11.41
C GLY A 68 6.27 -7.66 -11.28
N LYS A 69 6.54 -6.35 -11.20
CA LYS A 69 5.52 -5.27 -11.09
C LYS A 69 4.26 -5.48 -11.91
N ASP A 70 4.40 -5.55 -13.24
CA ASP A 70 3.25 -5.67 -14.15
C ASP A 70 2.50 -6.99 -13.94
N PHE A 71 3.21 -8.04 -13.54
CA PHE A 71 2.60 -9.34 -13.28
C PHE A 71 1.79 -9.29 -11.98
N THR A 72 2.38 -8.81 -10.88
CA THR A 72 1.69 -8.65 -9.58
C THR A 72 0.47 -7.77 -9.72
N LEU A 73 0.60 -6.56 -10.28
CA LEU A 73 -0.51 -5.63 -10.49
C LEU A 73 -1.65 -6.27 -11.28
N ARG A 74 -1.36 -6.85 -12.45
CA ARG A 74 -2.40 -7.43 -13.31
C ARG A 74 -3.06 -8.65 -12.67
N LYS A 75 -2.29 -9.50 -11.99
CA LYS A 75 -2.85 -10.70 -11.33
C LYS A 75 -3.68 -10.37 -10.11
N THR A 76 -3.33 -9.33 -9.36
CA THR A 76 -4.19 -8.80 -8.29
C THR A 76 -5.50 -8.29 -8.86
N LEU A 77 -5.48 -7.40 -9.87
CA LEU A 77 -6.71 -6.88 -10.47
C LEU A 77 -7.54 -7.99 -11.13
N GLU A 78 -6.89 -8.99 -11.75
CA GLU A 78 -7.57 -10.18 -12.27
C GLU A 78 -8.16 -11.06 -11.17
N ALA A 79 -7.64 -11.03 -9.94
CA ALA A 79 -8.21 -11.77 -8.81
C ALA A 79 -9.57 -11.18 -8.40
N ILE A 80 -9.65 -9.85 -8.32
CA ILE A 80 -10.78 -9.13 -7.73
C ILE A 80 -11.73 -8.46 -8.74
N TYR A 81 -11.38 -8.35 -10.03
CA TYR A 81 -12.27 -7.77 -11.04
C TYR A 81 -12.45 -8.65 -12.28
N GLY A 82 -13.59 -8.46 -12.94
CA GLY A 82 -13.89 -8.99 -14.26
C GLY A 82 -13.36 -8.11 -15.42
N PRO A 83 -13.54 -8.60 -16.67
CA PRO A 83 -13.15 -7.85 -17.87
C PRO A 83 -14.12 -6.69 -18.09
N GLY A 84 -13.81 -5.52 -17.54
CA GLY A 84 -14.66 -4.33 -17.63
C GLY A 84 -14.27 -3.19 -16.68
N MET A 85 -13.40 -3.47 -15.71
CA MET A 85 -13.01 -2.48 -14.70
C MET A 85 -11.70 -1.74 -15.04
N VAL A 86 -10.85 -2.34 -15.87
CA VAL A 86 -9.47 -1.88 -16.09
C VAL A 86 -9.25 -1.45 -17.54
N TYR A 87 -8.71 -0.26 -17.73
CA TYR A 87 -8.22 0.25 -19.02
C TYR A 87 -6.70 0.38 -19.02
N GLU A 88 -6.01 -0.30 -19.95
CA GLU A 88 -4.57 -0.17 -20.12
C GLU A 88 -4.26 0.85 -21.22
N HIS A 89 -3.55 1.92 -20.86
CA HIS A 89 -3.10 2.93 -21.81
C HIS A 89 -1.96 2.37 -22.68
N PRO A 90 -2.02 2.50 -24.01
CA PRO A 90 -0.93 2.08 -24.89
C PRO A 90 0.34 2.89 -24.63
N THR A 91 1.49 2.20 -24.57
CA THR A 91 2.78 2.82 -24.21
C THR A 91 3.33 3.77 -25.27
N ASP A 92 2.89 3.65 -26.52
CA ASP A 92 3.35 4.43 -27.68
C ASP A 92 2.31 5.45 -28.17
N GLU A 93 1.23 5.65 -27.43
CA GLU A 93 0.17 6.57 -27.84
C GLU A 93 0.59 8.04 -27.63
N SER A 94 0.53 8.82 -28.72
CA SER A 94 0.75 10.27 -28.67
C SER A 94 -0.28 10.93 -27.75
N GLU A 95 0.09 12.04 -27.10
CA GLU A 95 -0.81 12.79 -26.21
C GLU A 95 -2.18 13.04 -26.86
N THR A 96 -2.21 13.55 -28.10
CA THR A 96 -3.47 13.84 -28.80
C THR A 96 -4.33 12.59 -29.03
N ALA A 97 -3.71 11.44 -29.35
CA ALA A 97 -4.43 10.20 -29.59
C ALA A 97 -5.15 9.70 -28.31
N ARG A 98 -4.53 9.86 -27.15
CA ARG A 98 -5.14 9.53 -25.85
C ARG A 98 -6.43 10.28 -25.62
N TYR A 99 -6.44 11.60 -25.85
CA TYR A 99 -7.67 12.39 -25.73
C TYR A 99 -8.73 11.98 -26.76
N TYR A 100 -8.36 11.56 -27.97
CA TYR A 100 -9.32 11.00 -28.92
C TYR A 100 -9.92 9.67 -28.46
N SER A 101 -9.19 8.90 -27.65
CA SER A 101 -9.67 7.67 -27.02
C SER A 101 -10.47 7.90 -25.72
N ALA A 102 -10.62 9.14 -25.25
CA ALA A 102 -11.23 9.47 -23.96
C ALA A 102 -12.62 8.86 -23.74
N LYS A 103 -13.44 8.82 -24.79
CA LYS A 103 -14.78 8.19 -24.73
C LYS A 103 -14.74 6.70 -24.38
N GLU A 104 -13.67 6.00 -24.78
CA GLU A 104 -13.46 4.60 -24.40
C GLU A 104 -12.82 4.52 -23.02
N ALA A 105 -11.76 5.29 -22.76
CA ALA A 105 -11.05 5.29 -21.49
C ALA A 105 -11.97 5.61 -20.30
N ASN A 106 -12.77 6.67 -20.38
CA ASN A 106 -13.67 7.12 -19.31
C ASN A 106 -14.77 6.10 -18.92
N LYS A 107 -14.91 4.97 -19.65
CA LYS A 107 -15.81 3.89 -19.25
C LYS A 107 -15.26 3.04 -18.10
N TYR A 108 -13.96 3.11 -17.86
CA TYR A 108 -13.26 2.24 -16.93
C TYR A 108 -12.83 3.03 -15.70
N PRO A 109 -13.17 2.57 -14.49
CA PRO A 109 -12.80 3.27 -13.26
C PRO A 109 -11.31 3.11 -12.89
N ILE A 110 -10.62 2.11 -13.41
CA ILE A 110 -9.22 1.80 -13.06
C ILE A 110 -8.37 1.93 -14.31
N HIS A 111 -7.34 2.78 -14.26
CA HIS A 111 -6.41 2.96 -15.36
C HIS A 111 -5.04 2.37 -15.03
N ILE A 112 -4.41 1.74 -16.02
CA ILE A 112 -3.00 1.35 -15.95
C ILE A 112 -2.23 2.14 -17.01
N VAL A 113 -1.21 2.86 -16.58
CA VAL A 113 -0.21 3.47 -17.45
C VAL A 113 1.07 2.65 -17.32
N GLY A 114 1.61 2.16 -18.44
CA GLY A 114 2.84 1.36 -18.43
C GLY A 114 4.09 2.14 -17.97
N ASP A 115 5.26 1.60 -18.27
CA ASP A 115 6.57 2.12 -17.83
C ASP A 115 6.72 3.65 -17.93
N LEU A 116 6.75 4.32 -16.77
CA LEU A 116 6.85 5.77 -16.63
C LEU A 116 8.11 6.33 -17.30
N ALA A 117 9.15 5.54 -17.47
CA ALA A 117 10.38 6.00 -18.10
C ALA A 117 10.24 6.32 -19.60
N ARG A 118 9.09 6.00 -20.21
CA ARG A 118 8.76 6.34 -21.61
C ARG A 118 7.70 7.42 -21.73
N VAL A 119 7.32 8.01 -20.61
CA VAL A 119 6.21 8.96 -20.51
C VAL A 119 6.67 10.34 -21.00
N GLY A 120 5.99 10.85 -22.03
CA GLY A 120 6.19 12.22 -22.50
C GLY A 120 5.49 13.24 -21.61
N GLU A 121 5.88 14.52 -21.74
CA GLU A 121 5.38 15.66 -20.95
C GLU A 121 3.84 15.72 -20.85
N GLY A 122 3.13 15.44 -21.95
CA GLY A 122 1.66 15.45 -21.96
C GLY A 122 1.02 14.36 -21.09
N THR A 123 1.68 13.22 -20.93
CA THR A 123 1.19 12.15 -20.04
C THR A 123 1.59 12.42 -18.59
N GLU A 124 2.76 13.02 -18.35
CA GLU A 124 3.13 13.48 -17.01
C GLU A 124 2.09 14.49 -16.48
N LYS A 125 1.68 15.46 -17.31
CA LYS A 125 0.63 16.42 -16.94
C LYS A 125 -0.69 15.73 -16.58
N MET A 126 -1.13 14.79 -17.40
CA MET A 126 -2.34 14.00 -17.15
C MET A 126 -2.25 13.23 -15.82
N LEU A 127 -1.11 12.60 -15.54
CA LEU A 127 -0.89 11.87 -14.29
C LEU A 127 -0.83 12.81 -13.07
N LYS A 128 -0.34 14.05 -13.22
CA LYS A 128 -0.41 15.07 -12.17
C LYS A 128 -1.85 15.48 -11.87
N ASP A 129 -2.65 15.74 -12.91
CA ASP A 129 -4.08 16.08 -12.75
C ASP A 129 -4.80 14.94 -12.01
N TRP A 130 -4.65 13.69 -12.48
CA TRP A 130 -5.28 12.52 -11.85
C TRP A 130 -4.75 12.18 -10.46
N GLY A 131 -3.47 12.44 -10.18
CA GLY A 131 -2.87 12.28 -8.86
C GLY A 131 -3.42 13.27 -7.83
N GLU A 132 -4.03 14.38 -8.27
CA GLU A 132 -4.74 15.35 -7.45
C GLU A 132 -6.27 15.15 -7.46
N GLY A 133 -6.77 14.11 -8.13
CA GLY A 133 -8.21 13.86 -8.28
C GLY A 133 -8.90 14.75 -9.30
N ASN A 134 -8.15 15.44 -10.17
CA ASN A 134 -8.68 16.37 -11.16
C ASN A 134 -8.79 15.73 -12.56
N ASP A 135 -9.81 16.11 -13.32
CA ASP A 135 -9.92 15.76 -14.74
C ASP A 135 -8.78 16.39 -15.55
N SER A 136 -8.25 15.65 -16.53
CA SER A 136 -7.25 16.20 -17.44
C SER A 136 -7.91 16.79 -18.68
N ILE A 137 -7.66 18.09 -18.92
CA ILE A 137 -8.34 18.87 -19.95
C ILE A 137 -7.37 19.35 -21.02
N ARG A 138 -7.71 19.10 -22.29
CA ARG A 138 -7.00 19.60 -23.46
C ARG A 138 -7.92 20.42 -24.35
N LYS A 139 -7.48 21.62 -24.74
CA LYS A 139 -8.17 22.44 -25.74
C LYS A 139 -7.50 22.24 -27.10
N VAL A 140 -8.28 21.85 -28.10
CA VAL A 140 -7.82 21.63 -29.47
C VAL A 140 -8.54 22.61 -30.39
N THR A 141 -7.77 23.34 -31.20
CA THR A 141 -8.33 24.21 -32.23
C THR A 141 -8.67 23.38 -33.47
N ASP A 142 -9.93 23.36 -33.85
CA ASP A 142 -10.41 22.77 -35.09
C ASP A 142 -10.01 23.66 -36.27
N ILE A 143 -8.98 23.23 -36.99
CA ILE A 143 -8.44 23.94 -38.16
C ILE A 143 -9.37 23.92 -39.37
N THR A 144 -10.47 23.15 -39.33
CA THR A 144 -11.46 23.09 -40.42
C THR A 144 -12.56 24.15 -40.28
N LYS A 145 -12.65 24.82 -39.13
CA LYS A 145 -13.58 25.93 -38.86
C LYS A 145 -12.94 27.29 -39.08
N SER A 146 -13.77 28.29 -39.43
CA SER A 146 -13.28 29.65 -39.70
C SER A 146 -12.76 30.32 -38.42
N GLU A 147 -11.91 31.34 -38.56
CA GLU A 147 -11.35 32.03 -37.39
C GLU A 147 -12.40 32.75 -36.53
N ASP A 148 -13.53 33.11 -37.13
CA ASP A 148 -14.64 33.83 -36.50
C ASP A 148 -15.70 32.88 -35.90
N ASP A 149 -15.44 31.57 -35.88
CA ASP A 149 -16.37 30.57 -35.37
C ASP A 149 -16.15 30.37 -33.85
N ASP A 150 -17.14 30.71 -33.03
CA ASP A 150 -17.05 30.60 -31.55
C ASP A 150 -16.78 29.15 -31.09
N ASP A 151 -17.14 28.16 -31.92
CA ASP A 151 -16.91 26.72 -31.69
C ASP A 151 -15.60 26.19 -32.31
N ARG A 152 -14.65 27.07 -32.67
CA ARG A 152 -13.34 26.69 -33.22
C ARG A 152 -12.48 25.93 -32.22
N THR A 153 -12.71 26.08 -30.92
CA THR A 153 -11.95 25.36 -29.88
C THR A 153 -12.81 24.27 -29.27
N GLN A 154 -12.45 23.00 -29.50
CA GLN A 154 -13.06 21.86 -28.84
C GLN A 154 -12.29 21.53 -27.56
N THR A 155 -13.01 21.35 -26.46
CA THR A 155 -12.43 20.88 -25.20
C THR A 155 -12.59 19.37 -25.13
N MET A 156 -11.48 18.67 -24.94
CA MET A 156 -11.44 17.22 -24.73
C MET A 156 -11.09 16.98 -23.26
N THR A 157 -11.89 16.15 -22.59
CA THR A 157 -11.72 15.84 -21.17
C THR A 157 -11.48 14.35 -21.02
N LEU A 158 -10.36 14.01 -20.38
CA LEU A 158 -10.10 12.70 -19.81
C LEU A 158 -10.51 12.76 -18.33
N GLU A 159 -11.61 12.09 -18.00
CA GLU A 159 -12.15 12.09 -16.64
C GLU A 159 -11.14 11.43 -15.69
N CYS A 160 -11.05 11.93 -14.47
CA CYS A 160 -10.23 11.32 -13.44
C CYS A 160 -10.78 9.90 -13.13
N PRO A 161 -9.99 8.82 -13.36
CA PRO A 161 -10.42 7.49 -12.95
C PRO A 161 -10.39 7.41 -11.42
N ARG A 162 -11.01 6.38 -10.84
CA ARG A 162 -10.92 6.11 -9.39
C ARG A 162 -9.47 5.97 -8.95
N ILE A 163 -8.66 5.29 -9.75
CA ILE A 163 -7.22 5.18 -9.51
C ILE A 163 -6.46 5.01 -10.83
N VAL A 164 -5.21 5.47 -10.81
CA VAL A 164 -4.22 5.20 -11.84
C VAL A 164 -3.08 4.39 -11.23
N PHE A 165 -2.86 3.20 -11.76
CA PHE A 165 -1.63 2.45 -11.50
C PHE A 165 -0.61 2.76 -12.58
N ALA A 166 0.62 3.01 -12.16
CA ALA A 166 1.76 3.15 -13.04
C ALA A 166 2.88 2.22 -12.60
N THR A 167 3.72 1.81 -13.55
CA THR A 167 4.92 1.02 -13.25
C THR A 167 6.17 1.76 -13.67
N MET A 168 7.27 1.61 -12.93
CA MET A 168 8.54 2.23 -13.27
C MET A 168 9.73 1.28 -13.03
N ALA A 169 10.66 1.25 -13.98
CA ALA A 169 11.91 0.52 -13.83
C ALA A 169 13.01 1.41 -13.26
N THR A 170 13.51 1.08 -12.06
CA THR A 170 14.54 1.89 -11.37
C THR A 170 15.91 1.83 -12.03
N ASP A 171 16.15 0.81 -12.87
CA ASP A 171 17.39 0.59 -13.59
C ASP A 171 17.41 1.19 -15.00
N ASN A 172 16.38 1.95 -15.36
CA ASN A 172 16.32 2.65 -16.63
C ASN A 172 17.42 3.73 -16.70
N ARG A 173 18.13 3.78 -17.82
CA ARG A 173 19.23 4.75 -18.02
C ARG A 173 18.76 6.09 -18.60
N ASN A 174 17.53 6.14 -19.09
CA ASN A 174 16.99 7.30 -19.81
C ASN A 174 16.01 8.14 -18.98
N ALA A 175 15.62 7.67 -17.80
CA ALA A 175 14.72 8.37 -16.90
C ALA A 175 15.02 7.96 -15.46
N ASP A 176 15.08 8.96 -14.57
CA ASP A 176 15.29 8.82 -13.14
C ASP A 176 14.02 9.27 -12.38
N PHE A 177 13.86 8.81 -11.15
CA PHE A 177 12.81 9.32 -10.25
C PHE A 177 12.94 10.83 -10.05
N ASN A 178 14.16 11.31 -9.96
CA ASN A 178 14.45 12.73 -9.79
C ASN A 178 14.08 13.59 -11.01
N ASP A 179 13.78 12.98 -12.17
CA ASP A 179 13.30 13.70 -13.35
C ASP A 179 11.82 14.09 -13.21
N PHE A 180 11.07 13.46 -12.29
CA PHE A 180 9.63 13.68 -12.09
C PHE A 180 9.26 14.02 -10.64
N PRO A 181 9.91 15.01 -9.99
CA PRO A 181 9.75 15.26 -8.56
C PRO A 181 8.33 15.66 -8.17
N GLU A 182 7.63 16.39 -9.04
CA GLU A 182 6.24 16.77 -8.82
C GLU A 182 5.27 15.59 -8.95
N LEU A 183 5.55 14.64 -9.83
CA LEU A 183 4.74 13.45 -10.00
C LEU A 183 4.88 12.53 -8.78
N LEU A 184 6.11 12.37 -8.27
CA LEU A 184 6.38 11.54 -7.10
C LEU A 184 5.70 12.04 -5.84
N LYS A 185 5.67 13.35 -5.62
CA LYS A 185 4.92 13.94 -4.50
C LYS A 185 3.41 13.69 -4.57
N ARG A 186 2.89 13.30 -5.73
CA ARG A 186 1.47 12.95 -5.97
C ARG A 186 1.24 11.45 -6.10
N ALA A 187 2.30 10.65 -6.16
CA ALA A 187 2.24 9.20 -6.25
C ALA A 187 2.41 8.53 -4.88
N PHE A 188 1.65 7.47 -4.62
CA PHE A 188 2.00 6.52 -3.57
C PHE A 188 2.93 5.48 -4.19
N MET A 189 4.10 5.30 -3.59
CA MET A 189 5.20 4.52 -4.14
C MET A 189 5.29 3.17 -3.44
N GLN A 190 5.17 2.07 -4.19
CA GLN A 190 5.31 0.71 -3.65
C GLN A 190 6.41 -0.05 -4.40
N SER A 191 7.39 -0.58 -3.68
CA SER A 191 8.39 -1.45 -4.28
C SER A 191 7.88 -2.89 -4.41
N VAL A 192 8.56 -3.66 -5.26
CA VAL A 192 8.34 -5.12 -5.40
C VAL A 192 9.62 -5.81 -4.97
N ASP A 193 9.50 -6.92 -4.25
CA ASP A 193 10.64 -7.62 -3.66
C ASP A 193 11.58 -8.17 -4.76
N THR A 194 12.85 -7.77 -4.68
CA THR A 194 13.90 -8.17 -5.63
C THR A 194 15.01 -9.02 -5.02
N THR A 195 14.78 -9.56 -3.84
CA THR A 195 15.71 -10.44 -3.12
C THR A 195 15.95 -11.76 -3.86
N LYS A 196 17.04 -12.43 -3.47
CA LYS A 196 17.39 -13.76 -3.99
C LYS A 196 16.33 -14.77 -3.57
N GLU A 197 15.89 -14.69 -2.33
CA GLU A 197 14.88 -15.54 -1.69
C GLU A 197 13.58 -15.46 -2.47
N GLN A 198 13.11 -14.24 -2.78
CA GLN A 198 11.94 -14.03 -3.60
C GLN A 198 12.10 -14.59 -5.02
N THR A 199 13.26 -14.39 -5.63
CA THR A 199 13.56 -14.96 -6.95
C THR A 199 13.47 -16.49 -6.95
N GLU A 200 14.00 -17.15 -5.91
CA GLU A 200 13.94 -18.60 -5.74
C GLU A 200 12.48 -19.09 -5.55
N ARG A 201 11.68 -18.39 -4.74
CA ARG A 201 10.24 -18.68 -4.55
C ARG A 201 9.49 -18.63 -5.89
N VAL A 202 9.71 -17.58 -6.68
CA VAL A 202 9.05 -17.40 -8.00
C VAL A 202 9.49 -18.47 -9.01
N ILE A 203 10.79 -18.84 -9.05
CA ILE A 203 11.28 -19.91 -9.93
C ILE A 203 10.62 -21.24 -9.57
N MET A 204 10.57 -21.58 -8.28
CA MET A 204 9.96 -22.81 -7.80
C MET A 204 8.46 -22.83 -8.08
N ARG A 205 7.75 -21.72 -7.91
CA ARG A 205 6.34 -21.60 -8.28
C ARG A 205 6.12 -21.87 -9.77
N LYS A 206 6.88 -21.23 -10.66
CA LYS A 206 6.78 -21.44 -12.11
C LYS A 206 7.12 -22.89 -12.50
N ALA A 207 8.08 -23.52 -11.84
CA ALA A 207 8.41 -24.92 -12.05
C ALA A 207 7.25 -25.85 -11.65
N ARG A 208 6.56 -25.57 -10.53
CA ARG A 208 5.35 -26.29 -10.11
C ARG A 208 4.21 -26.12 -11.10
N GLU A 209 4.02 -24.93 -11.65
CA GLU A 209 3.03 -24.68 -12.72
C GLU A 209 3.33 -25.48 -13.98
N HIS A 210 4.57 -25.45 -14.47
CA HIS A 210 4.98 -26.21 -15.65
C HIS A 210 4.91 -27.73 -15.46
N SER A 211 5.06 -28.22 -14.23
CA SER A 211 4.93 -29.64 -13.89
C SER A 211 3.49 -30.05 -13.55
N GLY A 212 2.52 -29.13 -13.55
CA GLY A 212 1.13 -29.40 -13.22
C GLY A 212 0.90 -29.73 -11.74
N GLN A 213 1.81 -29.33 -10.85
CA GLN A 213 1.76 -29.60 -9.41
C GLN A 213 1.11 -28.48 -8.59
N VAL A 214 0.31 -27.62 -9.23
CA VAL A 214 -0.41 -26.55 -8.54
C VAL A 214 -1.83 -27.02 -8.22
N THR A 215 -2.19 -26.89 -6.94
CA THR A 215 -3.56 -27.05 -6.47
C THR A 215 -4.11 -25.65 -6.21
N LEU A 216 -5.36 -25.42 -6.61
CA LEU A 216 -6.06 -24.19 -6.30
C LEU A 216 -6.42 -24.17 -4.81
N ASN A 217 -6.17 -23.05 -4.16
CA ASN A 217 -6.55 -22.81 -2.77
C ASN A 217 -8.03 -22.37 -2.68
N VAL A 218 -8.52 -21.67 -3.71
CA VAL A 218 -9.89 -21.12 -3.76
C VAL A 218 -10.64 -21.69 -4.96
N ASP A 219 -11.92 -22.04 -4.76
CA ASP A 219 -12.76 -22.56 -5.84
C ASP A 219 -13.09 -21.46 -6.88
N PRO A 220 -13.17 -21.78 -8.19
CA PRO A 220 -13.51 -20.79 -9.22
C PRO A 220 -14.84 -20.07 -9.02
N VAL A 221 -15.84 -20.69 -8.37
CA VAL A 221 -17.13 -20.06 -8.05
C VAL A 221 -16.95 -19.00 -6.96
N GLU A 222 -16.16 -19.30 -5.93
CA GLU A 222 -15.84 -18.35 -4.87
C GLU A 222 -15.07 -17.15 -5.42
N ARG A 223 -14.09 -17.39 -6.30
CA ARG A 223 -13.41 -16.30 -7.02
C ARG A 223 -14.38 -15.43 -7.83
N ALA A 224 -15.38 -16.05 -8.49
CA ALA A 224 -16.38 -15.29 -9.23
C ALA A 224 -17.25 -14.42 -8.30
N LYS A 225 -17.63 -14.93 -7.13
CA LYS A 225 -18.34 -14.16 -6.10
C LYS A 225 -17.52 -12.97 -5.60
N ILE A 226 -16.22 -13.16 -5.34
CA ILE A 226 -15.31 -12.07 -4.93
C ILE A 226 -15.33 -10.96 -5.97
N ARG A 227 -15.22 -11.31 -7.26
CA ARG A 227 -15.27 -10.32 -8.35
C ARG A 227 -16.59 -9.58 -8.41
N GLU A 228 -17.70 -10.32 -8.31
CA GLU A 228 -19.04 -9.73 -8.31
C GLU A 228 -19.21 -8.76 -7.14
N TYR A 229 -18.72 -9.13 -5.95
CA TYR A 229 -18.73 -8.28 -4.77
C TYR A 229 -17.92 -6.99 -4.97
N PHE A 230 -16.68 -7.09 -5.45
CA PHE A 230 -15.81 -5.93 -5.71
C PHE A 230 -16.40 -4.96 -6.75
N GLU A 231 -17.09 -5.48 -7.76
CA GLU A 231 -17.81 -4.66 -8.75
C GLU A 231 -19.08 -4.01 -8.18
N ALA A 232 -19.68 -4.62 -7.15
CA ALA A 232 -20.89 -4.13 -6.48
C ALA A 232 -20.63 -3.10 -5.36
N ILE A 233 -19.37 -2.92 -4.92
CA ILE A 233 -19.02 -1.92 -3.90
C ILE A 233 -19.59 -0.54 -4.30
N PRO A 234 -20.38 0.13 -3.43
CA PRO A 234 -21.16 1.31 -3.78
C PRO A 234 -20.33 2.59 -3.79
N VAL A 235 -19.18 2.59 -4.47
CA VAL A 235 -18.22 3.71 -4.47
C VAL A 235 -18.88 5.01 -4.91
N SER A 236 -19.61 4.98 -6.04
CA SER A 236 -20.31 6.15 -6.59
C SER A 236 -21.34 6.75 -5.63
N LEU A 237 -21.90 5.95 -4.71
CA LEU A 237 -22.83 6.44 -3.71
C LEU A 237 -22.15 7.45 -2.76
N PHE A 238 -20.87 7.27 -2.48
CA PHE A 238 -20.10 8.07 -1.52
C PHE A 238 -19.14 9.07 -2.18
N THR A 239 -18.84 8.92 -3.48
CA THR A 239 -17.98 9.87 -4.22
C THR A 239 -18.76 10.90 -5.01
N ASP A 240 -19.87 10.49 -5.65
CA ASP A 240 -20.55 11.34 -6.63
C ASP A 240 -21.55 12.29 -5.95
N ASN A 241 -21.91 12.00 -4.69
CA ASN A 241 -22.80 12.81 -3.88
C ASN A 241 -22.03 13.50 -2.75
N VAL A 242 -21.88 14.81 -2.84
CA VAL A 242 -21.17 15.67 -1.88
C VAL A 242 -21.63 15.52 -0.42
N ASN A 243 -22.88 15.10 -0.19
CA ASN A 243 -23.42 14.94 1.15
C ASN A 243 -23.22 13.54 1.73
N ASN A 244 -22.85 12.57 0.89
CA ASN A 244 -22.59 11.21 1.34
C ASN A 244 -21.11 11.08 1.68
N LYS A 245 -20.77 10.40 2.77
CA LYS A 245 -19.38 10.27 3.24
C LYS A 245 -19.13 8.93 3.90
N VAL A 246 -17.88 8.48 3.80
CA VAL A 246 -17.35 7.42 4.65
C VAL A 246 -16.75 8.07 5.89
N MET A 247 -17.46 7.98 7.01
CA MET A 247 -17.08 8.59 8.28
C MET A 247 -16.14 7.67 9.05
N LYS A 248 -15.13 8.26 9.69
CA LYS A 248 -14.08 7.53 10.41
C LYS A 248 -14.02 8.01 11.87
N PRO A 249 -14.89 7.49 12.77
CA PRO A 249 -15.00 7.99 14.15
C PRO A 249 -13.70 7.99 14.95
N GLY A 250 -12.75 7.07 14.70
CA GLY A 250 -11.46 7.01 15.41
C GLY A 250 -10.32 7.82 14.79
N MET A 251 -10.56 8.57 13.71
CA MET A 251 -9.47 9.21 12.95
C MET A 251 -8.76 10.34 13.71
N GLU A 252 -9.47 11.07 14.58
CA GLU A 252 -8.86 12.13 15.38
C GLU A 252 -7.85 11.57 16.39
N GLU A 253 -8.15 10.41 16.96
CA GLU A 253 -7.26 9.72 17.89
C GLU A 253 -6.01 9.18 17.18
N ILE A 254 -6.16 8.62 15.98
CA ILE A 254 -5.02 8.23 15.14
C ILE A 254 -4.13 9.44 14.83
N ALA A 255 -4.73 10.61 14.54
CA ALA A 255 -3.98 11.85 14.33
C ALA A 255 -3.24 12.28 15.61
N ARG A 256 -3.89 12.18 16.76
CA ARG A 256 -3.30 12.50 18.07
C ARG A 256 -2.08 11.64 18.34
N GLN A 257 -2.19 10.32 18.27
CA GLN A 257 -1.06 9.39 18.47
C GLN A 257 0.07 9.68 17.46
N THR A 258 -0.27 9.96 16.20
CA THR A 258 0.73 10.34 15.18
C THR A 258 1.51 11.60 15.56
N ILE A 259 0.83 12.64 16.06
CA ILE A 259 1.44 13.94 16.39
C ILE A 259 2.18 13.91 17.72
N GLU A 260 1.59 13.31 18.75
CA GLU A 260 2.07 13.38 20.12
C GLU A 260 3.11 12.29 20.43
N GLU A 261 2.95 11.12 19.84
CA GLU A 261 3.76 9.93 20.15
C GLU A 261 4.71 9.56 18.99
N GLY A 262 4.59 10.22 17.83
CA GLY A 262 5.39 9.92 16.65
C GLY A 262 5.09 8.54 16.06
N ALA A 263 3.93 7.96 16.40
CA ALA A 263 3.53 6.57 16.20
C ALA A 263 3.35 6.11 14.74
N MET A 264 3.53 6.98 13.75
CA MET A 264 3.21 6.62 12.36
C MET A 264 3.89 7.44 11.28
N MET A 265 3.93 8.77 11.39
CA MET A 265 4.45 9.61 10.32
C MET A 265 5.40 10.66 10.86
N PRO A 266 6.56 10.85 10.20
CA PRO A 266 7.53 11.88 10.58
C PRO A 266 6.98 13.27 10.23
N THR A 267 6.42 13.95 11.24
CA THR A 267 5.77 15.27 11.07
C THR A 267 6.73 16.39 10.66
N GLU A 268 8.04 16.12 10.68
CA GLU A 268 9.11 16.96 10.17
C GLU A 268 9.02 17.20 8.66
N PHE A 269 8.41 16.28 7.91
CA PHE A 269 8.24 16.38 6.45
C PHE A 269 6.87 16.93 6.08
N ASN A 270 6.82 17.83 5.09
CA ASN A 270 5.54 18.38 4.62
C ASN A 270 4.71 17.32 3.89
N GLU A 271 5.38 16.33 3.31
CA GLU A 271 4.84 15.16 2.64
C GLU A 271 3.89 14.35 3.55
N ALA A 272 4.18 14.31 4.86
CA ALA A 272 3.34 13.63 5.85
C ALA A 272 1.88 14.14 5.87
N ARG A 273 1.62 15.40 5.48
CA ARG A 273 0.25 15.93 5.40
C ARG A 273 -0.57 15.22 4.33
N PHE A 274 0.04 15.01 3.18
CA PHE A 274 -0.62 14.38 2.04
C PHE A 274 -0.72 12.86 2.23
N ASP A 275 0.30 12.25 2.83
CA ASP A 275 0.28 10.83 3.16
C ASP A 275 -0.74 10.49 4.26
N PHE A 276 -0.99 11.41 5.21
CA PHE A 276 -2.08 11.27 6.17
C PHE A 276 -3.46 11.30 5.51
N ASP A 277 -3.69 12.21 4.56
CA ASP A 277 -4.95 12.25 3.80
C ASP A 277 -5.15 10.95 2.99
N ARG A 278 -4.07 10.40 2.41
CA ARG A 278 -4.11 9.11 1.72
C ARG A 278 -4.42 7.95 2.66
N LEU A 279 -3.80 7.92 3.84
CA LEU A 279 -4.06 6.88 4.84
C LEU A 279 -5.53 6.92 5.24
N ALA A 280 -6.03 8.11 5.56
CA ALA A 280 -7.43 8.31 5.87
C ALA A 280 -8.30 7.78 4.71
N SER A 281 -7.99 8.13 3.46
CA SER A 281 -8.72 7.62 2.29
C SER A 281 -8.72 6.09 2.22
N MET A 282 -7.58 5.44 2.45
CA MET A 282 -7.45 3.97 2.43
C MET A 282 -8.22 3.30 3.57
N MET A 283 -8.25 3.89 4.76
CA MET A 283 -9.14 3.46 5.86
C MET A 283 -10.61 3.55 5.48
N GLY A 284 -10.97 4.57 4.69
CA GLY A 284 -12.30 4.68 4.08
C GLY A 284 -12.56 3.57 3.05
N ASN A 285 -11.57 3.22 2.24
CA ASN A 285 -11.66 2.13 1.27
C ASN A 285 -11.86 0.78 1.95
N MET A 286 -11.23 0.54 3.11
CA MET A 286 -11.52 -0.66 3.91
C MET A 286 -12.96 -0.66 4.45
N GLY A 287 -13.46 0.50 4.90
CA GLY A 287 -14.88 0.64 5.25
C GLY A 287 -15.82 0.34 4.07
N LEU A 288 -15.48 0.80 2.86
CA LEU A 288 -16.21 0.49 1.62
C LEU A 288 -16.09 -0.98 1.23
N LEU A 289 -14.92 -1.61 1.40
CA LEU A 289 -14.75 -3.04 1.18
C LEU A 289 -15.71 -3.82 2.06
N HIS A 290 -15.90 -3.42 3.31
CA HIS A 290 -16.81 -4.09 4.23
C HIS A 290 -18.24 -3.52 4.22
N HIS A 291 -18.65 -2.74 3.20
CA HIS A 291 -19.90 -1.97 3.24
C HIS A 291 -21.16 -2.78 3.60
N ALA A 292 -21.20 -4.07 3.26
CA ALA A 292 -22.32 -4.96 3.56
C ALA A 292 -22.44 -5.28 5.06
N ASP A 293 -21.32 -5.27 5.78
CA ASP A 293 -21.22 -5.49 7.23
C ASP A 293 -21.12 -4.18 8.01
N ARG A 294 -21.34 -3.03 7.38
CA ARG A 294 -21.17 -1.70 8.00
C ARG A 294 -22.50 -0.96 8.09
N MET A 295 -22.61 -0.13 9.12
CA MET A 295 -23.80 0.72 9.28
C MET A 295 -23.68 1.93 8.35
N THR A 296 -24.63 2.05 7.43
CA THR A 296 -24.85 3.30 6.68
C THR A 296 -26.06 4.02 7.25
N VAL A 297 -25.87 5.24 7.73
CA VAL A 297 -26.91 6.03 8.41
C VAL A 297 -27.45 7.08 7.46
N ASP A 298 -28.77 7.14 7.28
CA ASP A 298 -29.42 8.26 6.61
C ASP A 298 -29.69 9.40 7.60
N THR A 299 -28.91 10.46 7.50
CA THR A 299 -29.05 11.65 8.37
C THR A 299 -30.14 12.61 7.90
N GLY A 300 -30.83 12.31 6.80
CA GLY A 300 -31.73 13.21 6.09
C GLY A 300 -31.03 14.34 5.32
N ARG A 301 -29.73 14.54 5.54
CA ARG A 301 -28.87 15.46 4.76
C ARG A 301 -27.97 14.72 3.77
N GLY A 302 -27.65 13.47 4.09
CA GLY A 302 -26.82 12.57 3.30
C GLY A 302 -26.57 11.26 4.04
N LEU A 303 -25.96 10.31 3.35
CA LEU A 303 -25.64 8.98 3.86
C LEU A 303 -24.24 8.94 4.46
N LEU A 304 -24.11 8.41 5.68
CA LEU A 304 -22.83 8.23 6.35
C LEU A 304 -22.54 6.74 6.52
N LEU A 305 -21.58 6.21 5.77
CA LEU A 305 -21.03 4.87 6.02
C LEU A 305 -20.04 4.98 7.17
N LEU A 306 -20.27 4.24 8.26
CA LEU A 306 -19.41 4.29 9.44
C LEU A 306 -18.31 3.23 9.32
N SER A 307 -17.07 3.66 9.10
CA SER A 307 -15.89 2.80 9.27
C SER A 307 -15.71 2.43 10.74
N THR A 308 -14.97 1.34 10.98
CA THR A 308 -14.76 0.73 12.29
C THR A 308 -13.27 0.71 12.65
N PRO A 309 -12.91 0.55 13.94
CA PRO A 309 -11.52 0.35 14.35
C PRO A 309 -10.82 -0.80 13.62
N VAL A 310 -11.54 -1.90 13.34
CA VAL A 310 -11.03 -3.03 12.55
C VAL A 310 -10.62 -2.60 11.12
N ASP A 311 -11.34 -1.66 10.49
CA ASP A 311 -10.96 -1.14 9.17
C ASP A 311 -9.63 -0.37 9.21
N TYR A 312 -9.37 0.34 10.32
CA TYR A 312 -8.12 1.06 10.55
C TYR A 312 -6.97 0.09 10.78
N TRP A 313 -7.22 -0.96 11.57
CA TRP A 313 -6.27 -2.04 11.80
C TRP A 313 -5.88 -2.74 10.50
N TYR A 314 -6.85 -3.15 9.67
CA TYR A 314 -6.55 -3.72 8.35
C TYR A 314 -5.70 -2.81 7.48
N THR A 315 -5.99 -1.51 7.50
CA THR A 315 -5.21 -0.54 6.72
C THR A 315 -3.76 -0.48 7.21
N MET A 316 -3.54 -0.40 8.52
CA MET A 316 -2.19 -0.35 9.08
C MET A 316 -1.40 -1.65 8.84
N GLN A 317 -2.05 -2.80 8.95
CA GLN A 317 -1.42 -4.09 8.64
C GLN A 317 -1.00 -4.19 7.17
N VAL A 318 -1.81 -3.68 6.25
CA VAL A 318 -1.53 -3.76 4.80
C VAL A 318 -0.52 -2.72 4.33
N MET A 319 -0.58 -1.50 4.84
CA MET A 319 0.14 -0.35 4.26
C MET A 319 0.79 0.59 5.27
N GLY A 320 0.68 0.35 6.57
CA GLY A 320 1.24 1.21 7.61
C GLY A 320 2.73 1.45 7.42
N ASN A 321 3.52 0.38 7.27
CA ASN A 321 4.95 0.48 7.01
C ASN A 321 5.23 1.26 5.71
N ASN A 322 4.60 0.89 4.59
CA ASN A 322 4.82 1.56 3.29
C ASN A 322 4.46 3.05 3.31
N MET A 323 3.49 3.47 4.13
CA MET A 323 3.14 4.88 4.31
C MET A 323 4.19 5.67 5.07
N VAL A 324 4.80 5.08 6.10
CA VAL A 324 5.95 5.69 6.79
C VAL A 324 7.11 5.87 5.82
N MET A 325 7.38 4.83 5.02
CA MET A 325 8.44 4.82 4.02
C MET A 325 8.24 5.92 2.97
N SER A 326 6.99 6.09 2.50
CA SER A 326 6.60 7.16 1.60
C SER A 326 6.87 8.55 2.20
N ALA A 327 6.46 8.76 3.46
CA ALA A 327 6.62 10.05 4.13
C ALA A 327 8.10 10.43 4.35
N LEU A 328 8.97 9.45 4.53
CA LEU A 328 10.43 9.65 4.61
C LEU A 328 11.06 10.01 3.25
N ASN A 329 10.36 9.77 2.14
CA ASN A 329 10.86 9.96 0.78
C ASN A 329 12.20 9.21 0.55
N LEU A 330 12.28 7.98 1.06
CA LEU A 330 13.43 7.08 0.94
C LEU A 330 13.04 5.87 0.09
N THR A 331 13.89 5.48 -0.86
CA THR A 331 13.75 4.20 -1.57
C THR A 331 14.27 3.04 -0.73
N ASP A 332 13.90 1.80 -1.08
CA ASP A 332 14.45 0.60 -0.43
C ASP A 332 15.98 0.57 -0.47
N GLU A 333 16.59 1.01 -1.58
CA GLU A 333 18.04 1.12 -1.69
C GLU A 333 18.61 2.17 -0.73
N ASP A 334 17.93 3.31 -0.56
CA ASP A 334 18.35 4.34 0.39
C ASP A 334 18.32 3.80 1.82
N GLN A 335 17.26 3.09 2.19
CA GLN A 335 17.15 2.47 3.50
C GLN A 335 18.18 1.39 3.76
N ALA A 336 18.42 0.52 2.78
CA ALA A 336 19.45 -0.50 2.91
C ALA A 336 20.82 0.15 3.12
N ILE A 337 21.10 1.28 2.48
CA ILE A 337 22.33 2.06 2.70
C ILE A 337 22.31 2.72 4.09
N LEU A 338 21.21 3.33 4.54
CA LEU A 338 21.13 3.92 5.88
C LEU A 338 21.36 2.86 6.96
N ARG A 339 20.74 1.68 6.84
CA ARG A 339 20.95 0.53 7.74
C ARG A 339 22.42 0.12 7.73
N LEU A 340 23.01 -0.06 6.55
CA LEU A 340 24.42 -0.42 6.45
C LEU A 340 25.34 0.66 7.03
N LEU A 341 25.07 1.96 6.80
CA LEU A 341 25.85 3.05 7.38
C LEU A 341 25.68 3.15 8.89
N ASN A 342 24.55 2.69 9.42
CA ASN A 342 24.29 2.58 10.85
C ASN A 342 25.09 1.42 11.48
N ASP A 343 25.17 0.28 10.79
CA ASP A 343 25.84 -0.93 11.28
C ASP A 343 27.38 -0.85 11.21
N LEU A 344 27.93 0.16 10.53
CA LEU A 344 29.37 0.32 10.34
C LEU A 344 29.95 1.34 11.31
N ASP A 345 30.90 0.89 12.13
CA ASP A 345 31.69 1.75 13.05
C ASP A 345 32.64 2.75 12.35
N TYR A 346 32.61 2.81 11.02
CA TYR A 346 33.48 3.66 10.21
C TYR A 346 32.71 4.22 9.02
N ALA A 347 33.20 5.31 8.44
CA ALA A 347 32.63 5.87 7.23
C ALA A 347 33.11 5.08 5.98
N PRO A 348 32.27 4.22 5.35
CA PRO A 348 32.71 3.44 4.20
C PRO A 348 32.78 4.28 2.92
N ALA A 349 33.56 3.80 1.95
CA ALA A 349 33.48 4.32 0.59
C ALA A 349 32.34 3.65 -0.19
N ARG A 350 31.87 4.30 -1.25
CA ARG A 350 30.77 3.79 -2.11
C ARG A 350 30.94 2.33 -2.55
N LYS A 351 32.17 1.94 -2.91
CA LYS A 351 32.46 0.58 -3.36
C LYS A 351 32.26 -0.44 -2.25
N ASP A 352 32.61 -0.09 -1.02
CA ASP A 352 32.48 -0.96 0.15
C ASP A 352 31.00 -1.12 0.51
N ILE A 353 30.23 -0.01 0.47
CA ILE A 353 28.76 -0.02 0.61
C ILE A 353 28.13 -1.02 -0.38
N GLN A 354 28.50 -0.94 -1.66
CA GLN A 354 27.98 -1.83 -2.68
C GLN A 354 28.32 -3.31 -2.42
N GLN A 355 29.54 -3.60 -1.96
CA GLN A 355 29.99 -4.96 -1.71
C GLN A 355 29.25 -5.59 -0.52
N GLU A 356 29.07 -4.82 0.55
CA GLU A 356 28.35 -5.28 1.73
C GLU A 356 26.87 -5.50 1.46
N LEU A 357 26.18 -4.57 0.77
CA LEU A 357 24.79 -4.78 0.38
C LEU A 357 24.58 -6.04 -0.46
N ARG A 358 25.52 -6.34 -1.36
CA ARG A 358 25.48 -7.60 -2.13
C ARG A 358 25.72 -8.83 -1.28
N ARG A 359 26.54 -8.72 -0.23
CA ARG A 359 26.78 -9.79 0.75
C ARG A 359 25.51 -10.07 1.56
N LEU A 360 24.75 -9.04 1.88
CA LEU A 360 23.45 -9.10 2.53
C LEU A 360 22.30 -9.53 1.60
N GLY A 361 22.59 -9.91 0.35
CA GLY A 361 21.60 -10.45 -0.58
C GLY A 361 20.92 -9.43 -1.50
N HIS A 362 21.21 -8.14 -1.35
CA HIS A 362 20.65 -7.11 -2.23
C HIS A 362 21.28 -7.13 -3.63
N ASN A 363 20.44 -7.15 -4.67
CA ASN A 363 20.91 -7.13 -6.06
C ASN A 363 21.13 -5.70 -6.58
N ILE A 364 22.13 -5.00 -6.02
CA ILE A 364 22.39 -3.57 -6.29
C ILE A 364 23.63 -3.31 -7.15
N ARG A 365 23.61 -2.28 -8.03
CA ARG A 365 24.76 -1.86 -8.85
C ARG A 365 25.39 -0.57 -8.31
N ASP A 366 26.64 -0.30 -8.68
CA ASP A 366 27.40 0.88 -8.22
C ASP A 366 26.72 2.20 -8.61
N SER A 367 26.06 2.23 -9.77
CA SER A 367 25.24 3.36 -10.20
C SER A 367 24.05 3.61 -9.30
N ASP A 368 23.43 2.55 -8.80
CA ASP A 368 22.23 2.61 -7.96
C ASP A 368 22.65 3.15 -6.57
N VAL A 369 23.75 2.62 -6.00
CA VAL A 369 24.34 3.15 -4.74
C VAL A 369 24.73 4.62 -4.88
N LYS A 370 25.34 5.02 -6.00
CA LYS A 370 25.72 6.42 -6.21
C LYS A 370 24.50 7.34 -6.17
N ARG A 371 23.44 6.97 -6.89
CA ARG A 371 22.19 7.76 -6.95
C ARG A 371 21.57 7.92 -5.58
N SER A 372 21.49 6.83 -4.81
CA SER A 372 20.97 6.85 -3.44
C SER A 372 21.78 7.75 -2.52
N LEU A 373 23.12 7.66 -2.56
CA LEU A 373 23.99 8.55 -1.78
C LEU A 373 23.83 10.03 -2.17
N ASP A 374 23.72 10.33 -3.47
CA ASP A 374 23.50 11.70 -3.93
C ASP A 374 22.15 12.24 -3.42
N SER A 375 21.08 11.44 -3.54
CA SER A 375 19.72 11.81 -3.08
C SER A 375 19.64 11.99 -1.56
N MET A 376 20.14 11.02 -0.78
CA MET A 376 20.13 11.10 0.69
C MET A 376 20.97 12.27 1.22
N ARG A 377 22.06 12.63 0.53
CA ARG A 377 22.87 13.80 0.89
C ARG A 377 22.09 15.09 0.67
N GLU A 378 21.35 15.19 -0.45
CA GLU A 378 20.49 16.35 -0.73
C GLU A 378 19.35 16.49 0.27
N SER A 379 18.76 15.36 0.69
CA SER A 379 17.72 15.29 1.73
C SER A 379 18.28 15.45 3.16
N GLY A 380 19.60 15.46 3.33
CA GLY A 380 20.26 15.70 4.60
C GLY A 380 20.41 14.49 5.53
N TYR A 381 20.08 13.27 5.08
CA TYR A 381 20.20 12.04 5.87
C TYR A 381 21.64 11.55 6.09
N ILE A 382 22.54 11.89 5.16
CA ILE A 382 23.94 11.46 5.23
C ILE A 382 24.90 12.63 5.04
N THR A 383 26.08 12.50 5.63
CA THR A 383 27.19 13.43 5.46
C THR A 383 28.26 12.80 4.57
N GLU A 384 28.68 13.53 3.53
CA GLU A 384 29.83 13.17 2.70
C GLU A 384 31.10 13.79 3.29
N HIS A 385 32.10 12.96 3.53
CA HIS A 385 33.40 13.38 4.02
C HIS A 385 34.39 13.51 2.87
N SER A 386 35.11 14.63 2.84
CA SER A 386 36.12 14.90 1.82
C SER A 386 37.30 13.93 1.93
N GLY A 387 37.60 13.21 0.84
CA GLY A 387 38.67 12.21 0.78
C GLY A 387 38.83 11.61 -0.62
N SER A 388 39.84 10.75 -0.81
CA SER A 388 39.96 9.92 -2.01
C SER A 388 40.26 8.47 -1.61
N PRO A 389 39.26 7.57 -1.63
CA PRO A 389 37.86 7.79 -2.07
C PRO A 389 37.04 8.64 -1.10
N LEU A 390 35.88 9.16 -1.58
CA LEU A 390 34.86 9.78 -0.73
C LEU A 390 34.25 8.73 0.20
N THR A 391 33.93 9.15 1.42
CA THR A 391 33.37 8.30 2.48
C THR A 391 32.12 8.93 3.06
N TYR A 392 31.20 8.11 3.56
CA TYR A 392 29.85 8.56 3.96
C TYR A 392 29.55 8.14 5.39
N SER A 393 28.81 8.96 6.14
CA SER A 393 28.27 8.60 7.46
C SER A 393 26.84 9.13 7.59
N LEU A 394 26.09 8.64 8.58
CA LEU A 394 24.81 9.23 8.95
C LEU A 394 24.99 10.69 9.43
N SER A 395 23.94 11.50 9.25
CA SER A 395 23.81 12.82 9.87
C SER A 395 22.94 12.73 11.14
N ASP A 396 22.93 13.79 11.96
CA ASP A 396 22.02 13.88 13.12
C ASP A 396 20.53 13.78 12.72
N PHE A 397 20.20 14.19 11.50
CA PHE A 397 18.85 14.15 10.94
C PHE A 397 18.38 12.73 10.58
N ALA A 398 19.31 11.77 10.44
CA ALA A 398 18.94 10.37 10.19
C ALA A 398 18.08 9.75 11.30
N SER A 399 18.13 10.29 12.52
CA SER A 399 17.29 9.86 13.65
C SER A 399 15.79 9.99 13.40
N VAL A 400 15.36 10.84 12.46
CA VAL A 400 13.95 10.98 12.06
C VAL A 400 13.43 9.71 11.34
N THR A 401 14.32 8.81 10.92
CA THR A 401 13.95 7.52 10.32
C THR A 401 13.55 6.45 11.34
N ASP A 402 13.78 6.68 12.64
CA ASP A 402 13.36 5.78 13.72
C ASP A 402 11.91 6.05 14.15
N VAL A 403 10.98 5.82 13.21
CA VAL A 403 9.53 5.86 13.47
C VAL A 403 9.09 4.45 13.91
N SER A 404 8.47 4.32 15.09
CA SER A 404 7.71 3.11 15.43
C SER A 404 6.35 3.19 14.74
N VAL A 405 5.91 2.11 14.13
CA VAL A 405 4.57 2.04 13.51
C VAL A 405 3.70 1.24 14.45
N SER A 406 3.20 1.89 15.48
CA SER A 406 2.45 1.26 16.57
C SER A 406 1.30 2.17 16.96
N LEU A 407 0.06 1.70 16.83
CA LEU A 407 -1.12 2.44 17.27
C LEU A 407 -1.73 1.74 18.49
N ASP A 408 -2.14 2.51 19.49
CA ASP A 408 -2.94 1.98 20.59
C ASP A 408 -4.39 1.83 20.12
N TYR A 409 -4.74 0.62 19.70
CA TYR A 409 -6.08 0.29 19.25
C TYR A 409 -7.11 0.28 20.37
N SER A 410 -6.71 0.11 21.63
CA SER A 410 -7.64 0.25 22.76
C SER A 410 -8.13 1.69 22.85
N GLU A 411 -7.23 2.66 22.80
CA GLU A 411 -7.57 4.08 22.79
C GLU A 411 -8.38 4.46 21.53
N ILE A 412 -8.03 3.92 20.36
CA ILE A 412 -8.78 4.16 19.11
C ILE A 412 -10.21 3.60 19.19
N VAL A 413 -10.40 2.41 19.76
CA VAL A 413 -11.72 1.81 19.95
C VAL A 413 -12.57 2.66 20.90
N GLU A 414 -11.99 3.12 22.02
CA GLU A 414 -12.64 4.01 22.98
C GLU A 414 -13.03 5.34 22.32
N ALA A 415 -12.10 5.99 21.62
CA ALA A 415 -12.34 7.25 20.93
C ALA A 415 -13.42 7.11 19.85
N ALA A 416 -13.40 6.03 19.05
CA ALA A 416 -14.43 5.77 18.05
C ALA A 416 -15.83 5.62 18.68
N ALA A 417 -15.90 4.97 19.85
CA ALA A 417 -17.15 4.79 20.57
C ALA A 417 -17.70 6.11 21.14
N GLU A 418 -16.84 7.02 21.57
CA GLU A 418 -17.23 8.35 22.02
C GLU A 418 -17.64 9.24 20.83
N GLU A 419 -16.81 9.30 19.80
CA GLU A 419 -16.98 10.25 18.69
C GLU A 419 -18.18 9.94 17.81
N VAL A 420 -18.58 8.68 17.64
CA VAL A 420 -19.79 8.35 16.86
C VAL A 420 -21.04 9.03 17.42
N ARG A 421 -21.09 9.30 18.74
CA ARG A 421 -22.19 10.01 19.41
C ARG A 421 -22.17 11.52 19.14
N ASN A 422 -21.02 12.06 18.76
CA ASN A 422 -20.82 13.47 18.45
C ASN A 422 -21.07 13.79 16.96
N ILE A 423 -21.16 12.77 16.10
CA ILE A 423 -21.41 12.98 14.65
C ILE A 423 -22.81 13.55 14.42
N SER A 424 -22.86 14.70 13.75
CA SER A 424 -24.12 15.39 13.45
C SER A 424 -25.05 14.54 12.58
N GLY A 425 -26.28 14.33 13.07
CA GLY A 425 -27.32 13.59 12.36
C GLY A 425 -27.40 12.10 12.70
N ILE A 426 -26.51 11.60 13.57
CA ILE A 426 -26.62 10.26 14.16
C ILE A 426 -27.42 10.37 15.46
N GLU A 427 -28.51 9.61 15.56
CA GLU A 427 -29.30 9.54 16.79
C GLU A 427 -28.60 8.64 17.84
N PRO A 428 -28.78 8.90 19.14
CA PRO A 428 -28.11 8.15 20.20
C PRO A 428 -28.29 6.63 20.11
N GLU A 429 -29.48 6.15 19.72
CA GLU A 429 -29.75 4.71 19.59
C GLU A 429 -28.97 4.06 18.44
N VAL A 430 -28.66 4.81 17.38
CA VAL A 430 -27.82 4.33 16.26
C VAL A 430 -26.36 4.32 16.69
N ALA A 431 -25.92 5.36 17.39
CA ALA A 431 -24.55 5.43 17.92
C ALA A 431 -24.28 4.29 18.91
N ASP A 432 -25.19 4.01 19.84
CA ASP A 432 -25.05 2.89 20.78
C ASP A 432 -25.04 1.53 20.08
N GLU A 433 -25.81 1.37 18.98
CA GLU A 433 -25.76 0.16 18.17
C GLU A 433 -24.42 0.00 17.43
N TYR A 434 -23.83 1.10 16.93
CA TYR A 434 -22.48 1.09 16.36
C TYR A 434 -21.46 0.61 17.39
N VAL A 435 -21.48 1.20 18.59
CA VAL A 435 -20.56 0.83 19.70
C VAL A 435 -20.69 -0.65 20.02
N ARG A 436 -21.92 -1.13 20.22
CA ARG A 436 -22.21 -2.54 20.53
C ARG A 436 -21.73 -3.50 19.43
N ARG A 437 -21.76 -3.09 18.16
CA ARG A 437 -21.38 -3.96 17.03
C ARG A 437 -19.89 -3.96 16.74
N TYR A 438 -19.22 -2.82 16.89
CA TYR A 438 -17.88 -2.61 16.31
C TYR A 438 -16.83 -2.11 17.32
N CYS A 439 -17.24 -1.77 18.54
CA CYS A 439 -16.33 -1.34 19.60
C CYS A 439 -16.35 -2.28 20.83
N GLU A 440 -17.18 -3.33 20.80
CA GLU A 440 -17.36 -4.26 21.92
C GLU A 440 -17.32 -5.72 21.45
N GLY A 441 -16.79 -6.61 22.29
CA GLY A 441 -16.89 -8.05 22.12
C GLY A 441 -16.31 -8.53 20.78
N SER A 442 -17.13 -9.19 19.95
CA SER A 442 -16.67 -9.66 18.64
C SER A 442 -16.39 -8.54 17.63
N GLY A 443 -16.79 -7.30 17.93
CA GLY A 443 -16.56 -6.14 17.07
C GLY A 443 -15.10 -5.72 16.96
N THR A 444 -14.25 -6.13 17.92
CA THR A 444 -12.80 -5.89 17.92
C THR A 444 -12.01 -7.08 17.35
N ILE A 445 -12.69 -8.17 16.97
CA ILE A 445 -12.04 -9.35 16.43
C ILE A 445 -11.94 -9.24 14.91
N ALA A 446 -10.71 -9.30 14.39
CA ALA A 446 -10.40 -9.27 12.97
C ALA A 446 -9.81 -10.60 12.50
N VAL A 447 -9.80 -10.86 11.19
CA VAL A 447 -9.11 -12.01 10.58
C VAL A 447 -7.84 -11.50 9.93
N HIS A 448 -6.68 -11.84 10.49
CA HIS A 448 -5.40 -11.29 10.09
C HIS A 448 -5.14 -11.48 8.58
N PRO A 449 -4.85 -10.40 7.83
CA PRO A 449 -4.87 -10.41 6.37
C PRO A 449 -3.89 -11.41 5.76
N PHE A 450 -2.75 -11.64 6.42
CA PHE A 450 -1.68 -12.50 5.87
C PHE A 450 -1.76 -13.95 6.33
N THR A 451 -2.25 -14.21 7.54
CA THR A 451 -2.24 -15.54 8.18
C THR A 451 -3.62 -16.21 8.17
N GLY A 452 -4.70 -15.42 8.12
CA GLY A 452 -6.08 -15.92 8.22
C GLY A 452 -6.50 -16.26 9.65
N GLU A 453 -5.70 -15.90 10.66
CA GLU A 453 -6.00 -16.17 12.07
C GLU A 453 -6.89 -15.08 12.67
N ALA A 454 -7.76 -15.45 13.61
CA ALA A 454 -8.57 -14.47 14.33
C ALA A 454 -7.71 -13.76 15.40
N VAL A 455 -7.74 -12.43 15.41
CA VAL A 455 -6.93 -11.57 16.26
C VAL A 455 -7.83 -10.53 16.93
N ASP A 456 -7.63 -10.28 18.23
CA ASP A 456 -8.21 -9.11 18.89
C ASP A 456 -7.31 -7.90 18.63
N ILE A 457 -7.83 -6.91 17.92
CA ILE A 457 -7.03 -5.74 17.52
C ILE A 457 -6.55 -4.92 18.73
N THR A 458 -7.21 -5.04 19.88
CA THR A 458 -6.84 -4.30 21.10
C THR A 458 -5.67 -4.92 21.85
N GLU A 459 -5.35 -6.19 21.54
CA GLU A 459 -4.23 -6.94 22.11
C GLU A 459 -3.11 -7.16 21.07
N ASP A 460 -3.32 -6.77 19.82
CA ASP A 460 -2.37 -6.96 18.74
C ASP A 460 -1.35 -5.83 18.66
N ASP A 461 -0.16 -6.12 19.18
CA ASP A 461 1.00 -5.24 19.04
C ASP A 461 1.99 -5.76 17.99
N SER A 462 1.60 -6.70 17.12
CA SER A 462 2.55 -7.32 16.16
C SER A 462 3.29 -6.31 15.28
N LEU A 463 2.61 -5.25 14.82
CA LEU A 463 3.22 -4.19 14.02
C LEU A 463 4.18 -3.32 14.87
N GLY A 464 3.78 -3.03 16.12
CA GLY A 464 4.60 -2.30 17.08
C GLY A 464 5.83 -3.10 17.47
N GLU A 465 5.66 -4.34 17.89
CA GLU A 465 6.74 -5.29 18.17
C GLU A 465 7.69 -5.45 16.99
N MET A 466 7.19 -5.60 15.75
CA MET A 466 8.06 -5.70 14.57
C MET A 466 8.90 -4.43 14.36
N THR A 467 8.32 -3.25 14.57
CA THR A 467 9.01 -1.98 14.35
C THR A 467 9.91 -1.57 15.51
N GLU A 468 9.49 -1.86 16.74
CA GLU A 468 10.22 -1.66 17.98
C GLU A 468 11.36 -2.67 18.11
N GLN A 469 11.17 -3.97 17.87
CA GLN A 469 12.28 -4.94 17.84
C GLN A 469 13.30 -4.57 16.75
N ALA A 470 12.82 -4.12 15.58
CA ALA A 470 13.73 -3.54 14.59
C ALA A 470 14.47 -2.33 15.17
N SER A 471 13.82 -1.43 15.93
CA SER A 471 14.39 -0.23 16.58
C SER A 471 15.30 -0.53 17.77
N GLU A 472 15.05 -1.58 18.54
CA GLU A 472 15.82 -2.00 19.70
C GLU A 472 17.05 -2.79 19.29
N ALA A 473 16.93 -3.68 18.30
CA ALA A 473 18.10 -4.26 17.63
C ALA A 473 18.99 -3.14 17.04
N ARG A 474 18.38 -2.07 16.50
CA ARG A 474 19.06 -0.83 16.06
C ARG A 474 19.76 -0.09 17.22
N LYS A 475 19.13 0.07 18.39
CA LYS A 475 19.70 0.79 19.57
C LYS A 475 20.76 -0.01 20.32
N ALA A 476 20.62 -1.32 20.46
CA ALA A 476 21.61 -2.20 21.09
C ALA A 476 22.91 -2.23 20.27
N ALA A 477 22.80 -2.29 18.94
CA ALA A 477 23.94 -2.12 18.03
C ALA A 477 24.60 -0.74 18.17
N PHE A 478 23.80 0.34 18.27
CA PHE A 478 24.28 1.71 18.47
C PHE A 478 25.05 1.93 19.80
N ASN A 479 24.65 1.26 20.87
CA ASN A 479 25.31 1.39 22.19
C ASN A 479 26.46 0.38 22.41
N GLY A 480 26.71 -0.52 21.47
CA GLY A 480 27.70 -1.60 21.62
C GLY A 480 27.33 -2.59 22.71
N GLU A 481 26.04 -2.78 22.98
CA GLU A 481 25.52 -3.75 23.95
C GLU A 481 25.39 -5.13 23.26
N GLU A 482 25.73 -6.21 23.98
CA GLU A 482 25.58 -7.57 23.44
C GLU A 482 24.10 -7.84 23.15
N VAL A 483 23.78 -8.07 21.87
CA VAL A 483 22.46 -8.49 21.42
C VAL A 483 22.25 -9.92 21.90
N ASP A 484 21.21 -10.16 22.72
CA ASP A 484 20.91 -11.47 23.30
C ASP A 484 20.66 -12.52 22.21
N ASP A 485 21.02 -13.79 22.46
CA ASP A 485 20.98 -14.87 21.45
C ASP A 485 19.56 -15.13 20.90
N GLU A 486 18.53 -14.71 21.64
CA GLU A 486 17.12 -14.76 21.22
C GLU A 486 16.81 -13.76 20.08
N MET A 487 17.45 -12.57 20.09
CA MET A 487 17.34 -11.53 19.07
C MET A 487 18.12 -11.86 17.78
N ALA A 488 19.21 -12.63 17.88
CA ALA A 488 19.99 -13.10 16.73
C ALA A 488 19.26 -14.18 15.92
N SER A 489 18.38 -14.96 16.56
CA SER A 489 17.65 -16.06 15.94
C SER A 489 16.58 -15.61 14.91
N ILE A 490 16.21 -14.32 14.92
CA ILE A 490 15.22 -13.74 14.01
C ILE A 490 15.82 -13.48 12.61
N PHE A 491 17.13 -13.27 12.50
CA PHE A 491 17.84 -13.10 11.22
C PHE A 491 18.32 -14.43 10.61
N GLU A 492 18.22 -15.52 11.37
CA GLU A 492 18.45 -16.88 10.90
C GLU A 492 17.15 -17.68 11.02
N GLU A 493 16.18 -17.45 10.11
CA GLU A 493 15.21 -18.50 9.83
C GLU A 493 16.00 -19.71 9.30
N GLU A 494 16.36 -20.64 10.19
CA GLU A 494 16.82 -21.96 9.76
C GLU A 494 15.71 -22.53 8.88
N PRO A 495 15.97 -22.83 7.59
CA PRO A 495 14.95 -23.25 6.66
C PRO A 495 14.19 -24.45 7.25
N LEU A 496 12.87 -24.50 7.08
CA LEU A 496 11.99 -25.56 7.62
C LEU A 496 12.51 -26.99 7.36
N HIS A 497 13.30 -27.17 6.30
CA HIS A 497 13.99 -28.43 5.98
C HIS A 497 15.15 -28.79 6.93
N ALA A 498 15.87 -27.81 7.48
CA ALA A 498 16.90 -28.00 8.51
C ALA A 498 16.27 -28.38 9.87
N GLN A 499 15.12 -27.79 10.21
CA GLN A 499 14.33 -28.20 11.39
C GLN A 499 13.79 -29.63 11.24
N GLN A 500 13.24 -29.98 10.06
CA GLN A 500 12.79 -31.36 9.78
C GLN A 500 13.92 -32.39 9.76
N ALA A 501 15.13 -31.99 9.32
CA ALA A 501 16.31 -32.86 9.35
C ALA A 501 16.79 -33.12 10.78
N LYS A 502 16.80 -32.09 11.65
CA LYS A 502 17.12 -32.24 13.08
C LYS A 502 16.07 -33.07 13.83
N GLU A 503 14.79 -32.93 13.50
CA GLU A 503 13.73 -33.78 14.08
C GLU A 503 13.83 -35.24 13.63
N GLN A 504 14.20 -35.51 12.37
CA GLN A 504 14.43 -36.87 11.89
C GLN A 504 15.69 -37.49 12.50
N GLU A 505 16.77 -36.73 12.69
CA GLU A 505 17.97 -37.21 13.38
C GLU A 505 17.72 -37.43 14.88
N ALA A 506 16.93 -36.57 15.52
CA ALA A 506 16.51 -36.75 16.92
C ALA A 506 15.64 -38.00 17.10
N GLN A 507 14.68 -38.26 16.18
CA GLN A 507 13.86 -39.47 16.19
C GLN A 507 14.66 -40.75 15.90
N GLN A 508 15.68 -40.68 15.04
CA GLN A 508 16.61 -41.81 14.82
C GLN A 508 17.53 -42.06 16.02
N SER A 509 17.91 -41.02 16.76
CA SER A 509 18.73 -41.16 17.98
C SER A 509 17.95 -41.75 19.17
N LEU A 510 16.63 -41.51 19.24
CA LEU A 510 15.74 -42.03 20.28
C LEU A 510 15.21 -43.44 19.99
N GLY A 511 15.29 -43.91 18.73
CA GLY A 511 14.95 -45.28 18.33
C GLY A 511 16.07 -46.32 18.54
N GLY A 512 17.26 -45.91 18.99
CA GLY A 512 18.44 -46.76 19.11
C GLY A 512 18.61 -47.55 20.43
N THR A 513 17.67 -47.42 21.37
CA THR A 513 17.69 -48.19 22.62
C THR A 513 16.32 -48.76 22.91
N LEU A 514 16.01 -49.89 22.28
CA LEU A 514 15.31 -51.05 22.87
C LEU A 514 15.28 -52.20 21.84
N GLU A 515 16.06 -53.23 22.16
CA GLU A 515 16.24 -54.57 21.54
C GLU A 515 16.96 -54.71 20.20
#